data_AF-A0A4R6RJ49-F1
#
_entry.id   AF-A0A4R6RJ49-F1
#
_cell.length_a   1.000
_cell.length_b   1.000
_cell.length_c   1.000
_cell.angle_alpha   90.00
_cell.angle_beta   90.00
_cell.angle_gamma   90.00
#
_symmetry.space_group_name_H-M   'P 1'
#
loop_
_entity.id
_entity.type
_entity.pdbx_description
1 polymer ?
#
loop_
_entity_poly.entity_id
_entity_poly.type
_entity_poly.pdbx_seq_one_letter_code
_entity_poly.pdbx_strand_id
1 'polypeptide(L)'
;MPTPSAPTAHTLAPTAPRIFGLPAIALASLVGGPLATWWLVDRNTVALGLARERGLAAGVFAVASVLWFWVLCHVPPDALSEFIPHVLQLLPWTLFTVHLLRRHHQAHRAAGGTFRSAWAAFGFALLVAIALRVLVRLLLLSH
;
A
#
# COMPACT_ATOMS: atom_id res chain seq x y z
N MET A 1 -56.28 -17.95 -17.04
CA MET A 1 -55.47 -17.43 -15.92
C MET A 1 -54.00 -17.66 -16.26
N PRO A 2 -53.28 -16.68 -16.81
CA PRO A 2 -51.87 -16.88 -17.15
C PRO A 2 -51.00 -16.73 -15.88
N THR A 3 -50.14 -17.71 -15.66
CA THR A 3 -49.12 -17.78 -14.60
C THR A 3 -48.14 -16.60 -14.68
N PRO A 4 -47.70 -16.02 -13.54
CA PRO A 4 -46.74 -14.92 -13.52
C PRO A 4 -45.33 -15.41 -13.89
N SER A 5 -44.73 -14.76 -14.88
CA SER A 5 -43.36 -14.97 -15.35
C SER A 5 -42.34 -14.73 -14.23
N ALA A 6 -41.42 -15.66 -14.05
CA ALA A 6 -40.33 -15.59 -13.07
C ALA A 6 -39.43 -14.34 -13.28
N PRO A 7 -38.87 -13.75 -12.20
CA PRO A 7 -38.05 -12.55 -12.29
C PRO A 7 -36.75 -12.83 -13.06
N THR A 8 -36.48 -11.94 -14.01
CA THR A 8 -35.24 -11.81 -14.79
C THR A 8 -34.00 -11.97 -13.92
N ALA A 9 -33.12 -12.90 -14.33
CA ALA A 9 -31.78 -13.03 -13.78
C ALA A 9 -31.07 -11.67 -13.82
N HIS A 10 -30.72 -11.13 -12.65
CA HIS A 10 -29.79 -10.02 -12.56
C HIS A 10 -28.44 -10.50 -13.11
N THR A 11 -28.14 -10.11 -14.34
CA THR A 11 -26.79 -10.17 -14.90
C THR A 11 -25.88 -9.35 -13.98
N LEU A 12 -25.19 -10.03 -13.06
CA LEU A 12 -24.13 -9.43 -12.25
C LEU A 12 -23.01 -9.03 -13.23
N ALA A 13 -23.05 -7.78 -13.69
CA ALA A 13 -21.91 -7.18 -14.37
C ALA A 13 -20.66 -7.42 -13.50
N PRO A 14 -19.50 -7.79 -14.09
CA PRO A 14 -18.30 -8.04 -13.32
C PRO A 14 -17.97 -6.79 -12.50
N THR A 15 -18.15 -6.87 -11.19
CA THR A 15 -17.93 -5.75 -10.28
C THR A 15 -16.46 -5.38 -10.36
N ALA A 16 -16.15 -4.17 -10.85
CA ALA A 16 -14.77 -3.70 -10.97
C ALA A 16 -14.01 -3.94 -9.65
N PRO A 17 -12.76 -4.42 -9.70
CA PRO A 17 -12.04 -4.84 -8.50
C PRO A 17 -11.81 -3.66 -7.55
N ARG A 18 -11.97 -3.89 -6.25
CA ARG A 18 -11.78 -2.85 -5.24
C ARG A 18 -10.29 -2.64 -4.98
N ILE A 19 -9.79 -1.44 -5.28
CA ILE A 19 -8.38 -1.07 -5.10
C ILE A 19 -8.21 -0.07 -3.95
N PHE A 20 -7.02 0.02 -3.36
CA PHE A 20 -6.70 1.03 -2.37
C PHE A 20 -6.45 2.39 -3.04
N GLY A 21 -6.98 3.46 -2.47
CA GLY A 21 -6.73 4.81 -2.97
C GLY A 21 -5.33 5.33 -2.60
N LEU A 22 -4.79 6.25 -3.40
CA LEU A 22 -3.53 6.95 -3.08
C LEU A 22 -3.46 7.52 -1.65
N PRO A 23 -4.49 8.21 -1.10
CA PRO A 23 -4.41 8.72 0.28
C PRO A 23 -4.33 7.59 1.31
N ALA A 24 -5.02 6.47 1.08
CA ALA A 24 -4.94 5.31 1.96
C ALA A 24 -3.54 4.67 1.93
N ILE A 25 -2.91 4.62 0.76
CA ILE A 25 -1.53 4.14 0.62
C ILE A 25 -0.56 5.09 1.32
N ALA A 26 -0.70 6.41 1.14
CA ALA A 26 0.16 7.38 1.82
C ALA A 26 0.08 7.27 3.35
N LEU A 27 -1.13 7.13 3.91
CA LEU A 27 -1.31 6.90 5.34
C LEU A 27 -0.65 5.60 5.81
N ALA A 28 -0.81 4.53 5.04
CA ALA A 28 -0.15 3.26 5.35
C ALA A 28 1.38 3.34 5.28
N SER A 29 1.93 4.10 4.32
CA SER A 29 3.37 4.34 4.21
C SER A 29 3.93 5.06 5.44
N LEU A 30 3.19 6.02 5.99
CA LEU A 30 3.60 6.77 7.18
C LEU A 30 3.72 5.85 8.42
N VAL A 31 2.83 4.87 8.52
CA VAL A 31 2.75 3.99 9.71
C VAL A 31 3.62 2.76 9.57
N GLY A 32 3.50 2.05 8.45
CA GLY A 32 4.14 0.74 8.22
C GLY A 32 5.37 0.79 7.32
N GLY A 33 5.79 1.99 6.89
CA GLY A 33 6.98 2.18 6.06
C GLY A 33 6.85 1.60 4.64
N PRO A 34 7.98 1.49 3.92
CA PRO A 34 8.00 1.03 2.52
C PRO A 34 7.45 -0.38 2.33
N LEU A 35 7.53 -1.25 3.35
CA LEU A 35 7.05 -2.63 3.27
C LEU A 35 5.51 -2.68 3.22
N ALA A 36 4.84 -1.86 4.04
CA ALA A 36 3.39 -1.73 4.01
C ALA A 36 2.90 -1.06 2.71
N THR A 37 3.63 -0.04 2.23
CA THR A 37 3.36 0.60 0.95
C THR A 37 3.43 -0.39 -0.20
N TRP A 38 4.48 -1.21 -0.25
CA TRP A 38 4.68 -2.22 -1.28
C TRP A 38 3.51 -3.18 -1.37
N TRP A 39 3.06 -3.72 -0.23
CA TRP A 39 1.95 -4.66 -0.20
C TRP A 39 0.67 -4.05 -0.78
N LEU A 40 0.37 -2.79 -0.46
CA LEU A 40 -0.81 -2.10 -1.00
C LEU A 40 -0.68 -1.82 -2.50
N VAL A 41 0.52 -1.47 -2.96
CA VAL A 41 0.83 -1.26 -4.39
C VAL A 41 0.75 -2.58 -5.16
N ASP A 42 1.26 -3.68 -4.61
CA ASP A 42 1.14 -5.02 -5.18
C ASP A 42 -0.33 -5.43 -5.32
N ARG A 43 -1.14 -5.24 -4.28
CA ARG A 43 -2.59 -5.51 -4.35
C ARG A 43 -3.30 -4.70 -5.43
N ASN A 44 -2.95 -3.44 -5.59
CA ASN A 44 -3.52 -2.61 -6.65
C ASN A 44 -3.06 -3.05 -8.03
N THR A 45 -1.77 -3.32 -8.22
CA THR A 45 -1.23 -3.75 -9.53
C THR A 45 -1.75 -5.12 -9.94
N VAL A 46 -1.93 -6.05 -9.01
CA VAL A 46 -2.61 -7.34 -9.27
C VAL A 46 -4.07 -7.12 -9.67
N ALA A 47 -4.81 -6.30 -8.93
CA ALA A 47 -6.22 -6.01 -9.22
C ALA A 47 -6.41 -5.29 -10.57
N LEU A 48 -5.43 -4.49 -11.00
CA LEU A 48 -5.47 -3.72 -12.24
C LEU A 48 -4.79 -4.44 -13.42
N GLY A 49 -4.25 -5.65 -13.23
CA GLY A 49 -3.56 -6.40 -14.29
C GLY A 49 -2.22 -5.80 -14.73
N LEU A 50 -1.55 -5.04 -13.87
CA LEU A 50 -0.35 -4.25 -14.17
C LEU A 50 0.94 -5.03 -13.89
N ALA A 51 1.20 -6.08 -14.67
CA ALA A 51 2.32 -7.01 -14.42
C ALA A 51 3.71 -6.33 -14.49
N ARG A 52 3.88 -5.37 -15.39
CA ARG A 52 5.15 -4.62 -15.56
C ARG A 52 5.40 -3.71 -14.35
N GLU A 53 4.39 -2.93 -13.98
CA GLU A 53 4.42 -2.00 -12.86
C GLU A 53 4.62 -2.75 -11.53
N ARG A 54 4.02 -3.94 -11.41
CA ARG A 54 4.21 -4.82 -10.26
C ARG A 54 5.68 -5.25 -10.10
N GLY A 55 6.33 -5.66 -11.18
CA GLY A 55 7.76 -6.02 -11.16
C GLY A 55 8.65 -4.85 -10.77
N LEU A 56 8.39 -3.67 -11.35
CA LEU A 56 9.11 -2.43 -10.99
C LEU A 56 8.89 -2.05 -9.53
N ALA A 57 7.66 -2.12 -9.05
CA ALA A 57 7.33 -1.84 -7.66
C ALA A 57 8.05 -2.80 -6.71
N ALA A 58 8.07 -4.11 -7.00
CA ALA A 58 8.78 -5.08 -6.17
C ALA A 58 10.28 -4.76 -6.03
N GLY A 59 10.97 -4.44 -7.13
CA GLY A 59 12.38 -4.05 -7.09
C GLY A 59 12.63 -2.78 -6.29
N VAL A 60 11.89 -1.71 -6.58
CA VAL A 60 12.06 -0.40 -5.91
C VAL A 60 11.76 -0.50 -4.41
N PHE A 61 10.67 -1.18 -4.04
CA PHE A 61 10.31 -1.29 -2.63
C PHE A 61 11.19 -2.26 -1.87
N ALA A 62 11.74 -3.31 -2.50
CA ALA A 62 12.74 -4.16 -1.86
C ALA A 62 13.99 -3.34 -1.47
N VAL A 63 14.51 -2.55 -2.41
CA VAL A 63 15.65 -1.66 -2.14
C VAL A 63 15.30 -0.61 -1.09
N ALA A 64 14.12 0.02 -1.19
CA ALA A 64 13.66 1.00 -0.21
C ALA A 64 13.53 0.41 1.21
N SER A 65 13.01 -0.82 1.33
CA SER A 65 12.89 -1.52 2.62
C SER A 65 14.24 -1.84 3.24
N VAL A 66 15.22 -2.28 2.44
CA VAL A 66 16.58 -2.54 2.92
C VAL A 66 17.26 -1.25 3.38
N LEU A 67 17.20 -0.19 2.58
CA LEU A 67 17.77 1.11 2.94
C LEU A 67 17.12 1.70 4.19
N TRP A 68 15.80 1.60 4.28
CA TRP A 68 15.04 2.07 5.44
C TRP A 68 15.41 1.31 6.71
N PHE A 69 15.56 -0.02 6.64
CA PHE A 69 16.00 -0.83 7.77
C PHE A 69 17.45 -0.52 8.16
N TRP A 70 18.34 -0.34 7.18
CA TRP A 70 19.72 0.06 7.42
C TRP A 70 19.80 1.41 8.17
N VAL A 71 19.01 2.40 7.75
CA VAL A 71 18.90 3.70 8.45
C VAL A 71 18.40 3.50 9.88
N LEU A 72 17.37 2.68 10.10
CA LEU A 72 16.84 2.38 11.44
C LEU A 72 17.87 1.71 12.37
N CYS A 73 18.77 0.88 11.84
CA CYS A 73 19.78 0.18 12.65
C CYS A 73 21.04 1.02 12.92
N HIS A 74 21.42 1.90 12.00
CA HIS A 74 22.71 2.62 12.06
C HIS A 74 22.61 4.09 12.45
N VAL A 75 21.42 4.71 12.32
CA VAL A 75 21.25 6.12 12.69
C VAL A 75 20.82 6.20 14.16
N PRO A 76 21.52 6.99 15.00
CA PRO A 76 21.16 7.15 16.40
C PRO A 76 19.72 7.65 16.57
N PRO A 77 18.99 7.18 17.59
CA PRO A 77 17.62 7.62 17.84
C PRO A 77 17.52 9.14 18.02
N ASP A 78 18.58 9.80 18.51
CA ASP A 78 18.62 11.25 18.70
C ASP A 78 18.56 12.03 17.38
N ALA A 79 19.20 11.51 16.33
CA ALA A 79 19.13 12.07 14.98
C ALA A 79 17.80 11.74 14.27
N LEU A 80 17.13 10.68 14.71
CA LEU A 80 15.82 10.24 14.24
C LEU A 80 14.65 10.91 14.99
N SER A 81 14.91 11.51 16.16
CA SER A 81 13.91 12.20 16.97
C SER A 81 13.39 13.48 16.32
N GLU A 82 14.09 14.00 15.32
CA GLU A 82 13.56 15.07 14.49
C GLU A 82 12.51 14.52 13.52
N PHE A 83 11.31 15.10 13.55
CA PHE A 83 10.21 14.73 12.65
C PHE A 83 10.56 14.95 11.17
N ILE A 84 11.48 15.89 10.89
CA ILE A 84 11.88 16.31 9.53
C ILE A 84 12.51 15.17 8.71
N PRO A 85 13.56 14.46 9.17
CA PRO A 85 14.11 13.32 8.45
C PRO A 85 13.09 12.19 8.24
N HIS A 86 12.15 12.01 9.17
CA HIS A 86 11.07 11.03 9.03
C HIS A 86 10.08 11.38 7.91
N VAL A 87 9.84 12.66 7.66
CA VAL A 87 9.01 13.12 6.54
C VAL A 87 9.78 13.09 5.22
N LEU A 88 11.06 13.49 5.23
CA LEU A 88 11.89 13.47 4.02
C LEU A 88 12.07 12.06 3.47
N GLN A 89 12.26 11.06 4.32
CA GLN A 89 12.35 9.66 3.86
C GLN A 89 11.07 9.16 3.19
N LEU A 90 9.89 9.71 3.52
CA LEU A 90 8.62 9.27 2.93
C LEU A 90 8.46 9.71 1.47
N LEU A 91 9.13 10.80 1.08
CA LEU A 91 8.94 11.43 -0.23
C LEU A 91 9.26 10.49 -1.40
N PRO A 92 10.42 9.81 -1.47
CA PRO A 92 10.78 9.01 -2.63
C PRO A 92 9.76 7.94 -2.98
N TRP A 93 9.34 7.11 -2.02
CA TRP A 93 8.40 6.03 -2.29
C TRP A 93 6.96 6.52 -2.45
N THR A 94 6.58 7.64 -1.83
CA THR A 94 5.26 8.25 -2.04
C THR A 94 5.17 8.82 -3.44
N LEU A 95 6.19 9.57 -3.89
CA LEU A 95 6.26 10.10 -5.25
C LEU A 95 6.27 8.98 -6.29
N PHE A 96 7.06 7.92 -6.05
CA PHE A 96 7.08 6.74 -6.91
C PHE A 96 5.70 6.07 -6.99
N THR A 97 5.03 5.87 -5.86
CA THR A 97 3.66 5.29 -5.80
C THR A 97 2.66 6.13 -6.60
N VAL A 98 2.68 7.46 -6.41
CA VAL A 98 1.81 8.38 -7.14
C VAL A 98 2.12 8.31 -8.63
N HIS A 99 3.39 8.34 -9.02
CA HIS A 99 3.79 8.26 -10.42
C HIS A 99 3.31 6.95 -11.07
N LEU A 100 3.46 5.83 -10.36
CA LEU A 100 3.09 4.50 -10.84
C LEU A 100 1.58 4.32 -11.01
N LEU A 101 0.78 4.78 -10.03
CA LEU A 101 -0.64 4.41 -9.94
C LEU A 101 -1.62 5.52 -10.35
N ARG A 102 -1.20 6.80 -10.40
CA ARG A 102 -2.12 7.94 -10.60
C ARG A 102 -2.99 7.81 -11.84
N ARG A 103 -2.41 7.43 -12.98
CA ARG A 103 -3.15 7.28 -14.25
C ARG A 103 -4.19 6.16 -14.14
N HIS A 104 -3.83 5.04 -13.54
CA HIS A 104 -4.74 3.91 -13.35
C HIS A 104 -5.84 4.21 -12.34
N HIS A 105 -5.54 4.95 -11.27
CA HIS A 105 -6.56 5.40 -10.31
C HIS A 105 -7.56 6.38 -10.93
N GLN A 106 -7.09 7.27 -11.82
CA GLN A 106 -7.96 8.18 -12.57
C GLN A 106 -8.87 7.40 -13.51
N ALA A 107 -8.32 6.44 -14.27
CA ALA A 107 -9.10 5.57 -15.15
C ALA A 107 -10.12 4.72 -14.36
N HIS A 108 -9.71 4.12 -13.23
CA HIS A 108 -10.57 3.33 -12.36
C HIS A 108 -11.75 4.15 -11.82
N ARG A 109 -11.48 5.40 -11.40
CA ARG A 109 -12.53 6.32 -10.93
C ARG A 109 -13.47 6.72 -12.07
N ALA A 110 -12.94 7.01 -13.26
CA ALA A 110 -13.74 7.37 -14.43
C ALA A 110 -14.65 6.21 -14.87
N ALA A 111 -14.20 4.96 -14.69
CA ALA A 111 -15.01 3.76 -14.94
C ALA A 111 -16.04 3.44 -13.84
N GLY A 112 -16.23 4.32 -12.85
CA GLY A 112 -17.13 4.07 -11.72
C GLY A 112 -16.62 3.04 -10.71
N GLY A 113 -15.32 2.72 -10.75
CA GLY A 113 -14.69 1.76 -9.86
C GLY A 113 -14.72 2.21 -8.39
N THR A 114 -14.87 1.24 -7.48
CA THR A 114 -14.91 1.50 -6.04
C THR A 114 -13.55 1.31 -5.38
N PHE A 115 -13.34 2.01 -4.26
CA PHE A 115 -12.09 1.98 -3.50
C PHE A 115 -12.27 1.25 -2.17
N ARG A 116 -11.22 0.56 -1.72
CA ARG A 116 -11.17 -0.06 -0.38
C ARG A 116 -11.04 1.00 0.70
N SER A 117 -11.51 0.67 1.89
CA SER A 117 -11.45 1.53 3.07
C SER A 117 -10.00 1.88 3.46
N ALA A 118 -9.76 3.15 3.80
CA ALA A 118 -8.48 3.60 4.34
C ALA A 118 -8.14 2.93 5.67
N TRP A 119 -9.14 2.56 6.48
CA TRP A 119 -8.95 1.84 7.74
C TRP A 119 -8.35 0.45 7.53
N ALA A 120 -8.69 -0.23 6.43
CA ALA A 120 -8.10 -1.52 6.11
C ALA A 120 -6.62 -1.39 5.76
N ALA A 121 -6.24 -0.33 5.03
CA ALA A 121 -4.85 -0.03 4.72
C ALA A 121 -4.06 0.35 5.98
N PHE A 122 -4.63 1.20 6.83
CA PHE A 122 -4.04 1.60 8.11
C PHE A 122 -3.85 0.41 9.06
N GLY A 123 -4.86 -0.44 9.21
CA GLY A 123 -4.78 -1.64 10.05
C GLY A 123 -3.66 -2.58 9.62
N PHE A 124 -3.50 -2.80 8.31
CA PHE A 124 -2.38 -3.60 7.79
C PHE A 124 -1.02 -2.92 8.09
N ALA A 125 -0.92 -1.62 7.85
CA ALA A 125 0.30 -0.87 8.13
C ALA A 125 0.69 -0.92 9.61
N LEU A 126 -0.29 -0.86 10.52
CA LEU A 126 -0.08 -0.98 11.95
C LEU A 126 0.45 -2.37 12.32
N LEU A 127 -0.08 -3.45 11.73
CA LEU A 127 0.42 -4.80 11.93
C LEU A 127 1.88 -4.95 11.48
N VAL A 128 2.22 -4.41 10.32
CA VAL A 128 3.61 -4.38 9.81
C VAL A 128 4.51 -3.61 10.77
N ALA A 129 4.08 -2.45 11.25
CA ALA A 129 4.84 -1.64 12.20
C ALA A 129 5.10 -2.38 13.52
N ILE A 130 4.09 -3.07 14.06
CA ILE A 130 4.23 -3.89 15.28
C ILE A 130 5.21 -5.04 15.03
N ALA A 131 5.04 -5.79 13.94
CA ALA A 131 5.92 -6.91 13.61
C ALA A 131 7.37 -6.47 13.48
N LEU A 132 7.62 -5.33 12.85
CA LEU A 132 8.96 -4.78 12.70
C LEU A 132 9.57 -4.33 14.03
N ARG A 133 8.80 -3.66 14.90
CA ARG A 133 9.27 -3.26 16.24
C ARG A 133 9.65 -4.47 17.08
N VAL A 134 8.86 -5.55 17.00
CA VAL A 134 9.17 -6.81 17.68
C VAL A 134 10.46 -7.41 17.11
N LEU A 135 10.58 -7.48 15.78
CA LEU A 135 11.78 -8.00 15.12
C LEU A 135 13.04 -7.24 15.52
N VAL A 136 13.00 -5.90 15.49
CA VAL A 136 14.15 -5.05 15.87
C VAL A 136 14.52 -5.27 17.34
N ARG A 137 13.54 -5.33 18.25
CA ARG A 137 13.82 -5.62 19.67
C ARG A 137 14.47 -6.98 19.87
N LEU A 138 13.99 -8.02 19.17
CA LEU A 138 14.59 -9.35 19.26
C LEU A 138 16.04 -9.35 18.76
N LEU A 139 16.31 -8.67 17.64
CA LEU A 139 17.66 -8.53 17.07
C LEU A 139 18.62 -7.77 18.01
N LEU A 140 18.13 -6.70 18.65
CA LEU A 140 18.93 -5.91 19.59
C LEU A 140 19.12 -6.61 20.94
N LEU A 141 18.18 -7.45 21.38
CA LEU A 141 18.30 -8.27 22.60
C LEU A 141 19.22 -9.48 22.40
N SER A 142 19.48 -9.90 21.15
CA SER A 142 20.38 -11.01 20.82
C SER A 142 21.86 -10.63 20.73
N HIS A 143 22.19 -9.35 20.94
CA HIS A 143 23.55 -8.80 20.97
C HIS A 143 23.81 -8.12 22.31
#